data_AF-A0A0S1XX24-F1
#
_entry.id   AF-A0A0S1XX24-F1
#
_cell.length_a   1.000
_cell.length_b   1.000
_cell.length_c   1.000
_cell.angle_alpha   90.00
_cell.angle_beta   90.00
_cell.angle_gamma   90.00
#
_symmetry.space_group_name_H-M   'P 1'
#
loop_
_entity.id
_entity.type
_entity.pdbx_description
1 polymer ?
#
loop_
_entity_poly.entity_id
_entity_poly.type
_entity_poly.pdbx_seq_one_letter_code
_entity_poly.pdbx_strand_id
1 'polypeptide(L)'
;MNRLTAKDFAPELLELYDGYVHGRINRRDFLDRAAKYAVGGLTAAGILASLSPDYALAEQVSFTDPDIVAEYIRYPSPDGHGEVRAYLVRPAKVTGAVPGVVVVHENRGLNPYIEDVARRTAKAGFVALAPDGLSSVGGYPGNDEQGRELQQKIDPQKLMNDFFAAVDYLQASKLTTGKVGITGFCYGGGVCNAVSVANPKLAAAVPFYGRQAKPEDVARIKAPLLFNFAETDPNVNGTWPAYEAALKAAGKTYEAYIYPNTNHGFHNDSTPRYDEKAAKLAWDRTVAWFKQHLA
;
A
#
# COMPACT_ATOMS: atom_id res chain seq x y z
N MET A 1 -12.82 -18.16 -16.62
CA MET A 1 -13.29 -16.84 -17.09
C MET A 1 -12.09 -15.93 -17.17
N ASN A 2 -12.00 -15.09 -18.20
CA ASN A 2 -10.93 -14.09 -18.28
C ASN A 2 -11.10 -13.08 -17.15
N ARG A 3 -9.98 -12.65 -16.56
CA ARG A 3 -9.94 -11.59 -15.54
C ARG A 3 -10.46 -10.28 -16.13
N LEU A 4 -11.45 -9.67 -15.47
CA LEU A 4 -11.92 -8.33 -15.83
C LEU A 4 -10.86 -7.28 -15.47
N THR A 5 -10.78 -6.26 -16.30
CA THR A 5 -9.85 -5.14 -16.23
C THR A 5 -10.60 -3.82 -16.23
N ALA A 6 -9.92 -2.72 -15.94
CA ALA A 6 -10.51 -1.38 -16.00
C ALA A 6 -11.16 -1.07 -17.36
N LYS A 7 -10.67 -1.66 -18.46
CA LYS A 7 -11.19 -1.44 -19.82
C LYS A 7 -12.56 -2.09 -20.04
N ASP A 8 -12.94 -3.04 -19.20
CA ASP A 8 -14.23 -3.73 -19.28
C ASP A 8 -15.37 -2.92 -18.61
N PHE A 9 -15.06 -1.76 -18.03
CA PHE A 9 -16.00 -0.90 -17.33
C PHE A 9 -16.01 0.52 -17.89
N ALA A 10 -17.16 1.19 -17.81
CA ALA A 10 -17.26 2.61 -18.10
C ALA A 10 -16.38 3.42 -17.13
N PRO A 11 -15.63 4.44 -17.59
CA PRO A 11 -14.78 5.27 -16.71
C PRO A 11 -15.54 5.83 -15.51
N GLU A 12 -16.76 6.33 -15.70
CA GLU A 12 -17.54 6.92 -14.60
C GLU A 12 -18.06 5.87 -13.61
N LEU A 13 -18.15 4.59 -14.02
CA LEU A 13 -18.44 3.49 -13.10
C LEU A 13 -17.22 3.16 -12.23
N LEU A 14 -16.01 3.24 -12.79
CA LEU A 14 -14.76 3.10 -12.03
C LEU A 14 -14.60 4.26 -11.03
N GLU A 15 -14.91 5.50 -11.43
CA GLU A 15 -14.93 6.66 -10.52
C GLU A 15 -15.98 6.50 -9.42
N LEU A 16 -17.16 5.98 -9.75
CA LEU A 16 -18.20 5.68 -8.77
C LEU A 16 -17.73 4.64 -7.75
N TYR A 17 -17.08 3.58 -8.23
CA TYR A 17 -16.51 2.54 -7.38
C TYR A 17 -15.36 3.07 -6.51
N ASP A 18 -14.50 3.91 -7.08
CA ASP A 18 -13.45 4.64 -6.38
C ASP A 18 -14.05 5.52 -5.26
N GLY A 19 -15.17 6.18 -5.52
CA GLY A 19 -15.97 6.89 -4.51
C GLY A 19 -16.40 5.99 -3.37
N TYR A 20 -16.93 4.82 -3.70
CA TYR A 20 -17.44 3.85 -2.73
C TYR A 20 -16.32 3.23 -1.87
N VAL A 21 -15.22 2.74 -2.47
CA VAL A 21 -14.13 2.10 -1.72
C VAL A 21 -13.38 3.07 -0.82
N HIS A 22 -13.41 4.36 -1.13
CA HIS A 22 -12.86 5.43 -0.30
C HIS A 22 -13.88 6.02 0.69
N GLY A 23 -15.11 5.49 0.77
CA GLY A 23 -16.13 5.92 1.73
C GLY A 23 -16.75 7.30 1.45
N ARG A 24 -16.58 7.85 0.23
CA ARG A 24 -17.20 9.13 -0.18
C ARG A 24 -18.68 8.99 -0.50
N ILE A 25 -19.12 7.78 -0.86
CA ILE A 25 -20.52 7.40 -1.03
C ILE A 25 -20.75 6.07 -0.31
N ASN A 26 -21.98 5.85 0.16
CA ASN A 26 -22.32 4.58 0.82
C ASN A 26 -22.71 3.50 -0.21
N ARG A 27 -22.88 2.25 0.25
CA ARG A 27 -23.24 1.11 -0.60
C ARG A 27 -24.55 1.32 -1.36
N ARG A 28 -25.56 1.91 -0.73
CA ARG A 28 -26.85 2.20 -1.35
C ARG A 28 -26.69 3.21 -2.48
N ASP A 29 -25.98 4.31 -2.23
CA ASP A 29 -25.70 5.33 -3.24
C ASP A 29 -24.94 4.75 -4.44
N PHE A 30 -23.97 3.85 -4.18
CA PHE A 30 -23.27 3.13 -5.24
C PHE A 30 -24.25 2.29 -6.05
N LEU A 31 -25.06 1.44 -5.42
CA LEU A 31 -25.97 0.54 -6.12
C LEU A 31 -27.02 1.31 -6.94
N ASP A 32 -27.58 2.37 -6.38
CA ASP A 32 -28.57 3.23 -7.05
C ASP A 32 -27.96 3.90 -8.29
N ARG A 33 -26.72 4.41 -8.19
CA ARG A 33 -26.02 5.07 -9.31
C ARG A 33 -25.41 4.09 -10.30
N ALA A 34 -25.05 2.88 -9.87
CA ALA A 34 -24.52 1.82 -10.73
C ALA A 34 -25.61 1.15 -11.57
N ALA A 35 -26.88 1.24 -11.16
CA ALA A 35 -28.02 0.65 -11.87
C ALA A 35 -28.12 1.11 -13.33
N LYS A 36 -27.67 2.31 -13.69
CA LYS A 36 -27.63 2.77 -15.10
C LYS A 36 -26.69 1.96 -16.00
N TYR A 37 -25.74 1.22 -15.42
CA TYR A 37 -24.80 0.35 -16.13
C TYR A 37 -25.24 -1.12 -16.13
N ALA A 38 -26.37 -1.44 -15.49
CA ALA A 38 -26.92 -2.78 -15.38
C ALA A 38 -27.62 -3.21 -16.68
N VAL A 39 -26.83 -3.55 -17.71
CA VAL A 39 -27.31 -3.98 -19.03
C VAL A 39 -27.26 -5.51 -19.18
N GLY A 40 -28.10 -6.08 -20.04
CA GLY A 40 -28.00 -7.49 -20.44
C GLY A 40 -28.24 -8.52 -19.32
N GLY A 41 -29.03 -8.17 -18.30
CA GLY A 41 -29.33 -9.06 -17.17
C GLY A 41 -28.36 -8.96 -15.99
N LEU A 42 -27.33 -8.11 -16.07
CA LEU A 42 -26.50 -7.75 -14.92
C LEU A 42 -27.31 -6.92 -13.93
N THR A 43 -27.09 -7.13 -12.62
CA THR A 43 -27.65 -6.30 -11.55
C THR A 43 -26.58 -5.33 -11.02
N ALA A 44 -26.99 -4.24 -10.36
CA ALA A 44 -26.04 -3.35 -9.67
C ALA A 44 -25.18 -4.11 -8.62
N ALA A 45 -25.75 -5.12 -7.97
CA ALA A 45 -25.02 -6.00 -7.07
C ALA A 45 -24.00 -6.89 -7.81
N GLY A 46 -24.35 -7.40 -9.00
CA GLY A 46 -23.43 -8.14 -9.86
C GLY A 46 -22.27 -7.26 -10.35
N ILE A 47 -22.55 -6.00 -10.69
CA ILE A 47 -21.52 -5.00 -11.02
C ILE A 47 -20.59 -4.78 -9.82
N LEU A 48 -21.15 -4.57 -8.63
CA LEU A 48 -20.34 -4.41 -7.41
C LEU A 48 -19.45 -5.64 -7.16
N ALA A 49 -19.99 -6.85 -7.33
CA ALA A 49 -19.24 -8.08 -7.18
C ALA A 49 -18.09 -8.17 -8.19
N SER A 50 -18.32 -7.78 -9.45
CA SER A 50 -17.28 -7.79 -10.49
C SER A 50 -16.15 -6.78 -10.26
N LEU A 51 -16.42 -5.70 -9.52
CA LEU A 51 -15.45 -4.66 -9.14
C LEU A 51 -14.74 -4.94 -7.80
N SER A 52 -15.31 -5.83 -6.99
CA SER A 52 -14.81 -6.21 -5.67
C SER A 52 -13.54 -7.07 -5.78
N PRO A 53 -12.71 -7.10 -4.71
CA PRO A 53 -11.50 -7.92 -4.68
C PRO A 53 -11.78 -9.42 -4.86
N ASP A 54 -10.99 -10.07 -5.71
CA ASP A 54 -10.81 -11.51 -5.78
C ASP A 54 -9.36 -11.85 -5.39
N TYR A 55 -9.17 -12.29 -4.13
CA TYR A 55 -7.83 -12.59 -3.62
C TYR A 55 -7.20 -13.83 -4.23
N ALA A 56 -7.97 -14.70 -4.89
CA ALA A 56 -7.38 -15.82 -5.62
C ALA A 56 -6.52 -15.34 -6.80
N LEU A 57 -6.80 -14.14 -7.32
CA LEU A 57 -6.00 -13.50 -8.37
C LEU A 57 -4.78 -12.74 -7.84
N ALA A 58 -4.66 -12.58 -6.52
CA ALA A 58 -3.63 -11.74 -5.91
C ALA A 58 -2.36 -12.50 -5.50
N GLU A 59 -2.40 -13.83 -5.48
CA GLU A 59 -1.24 -14.64 -5.14
C GLU A 59 -0.24 -14.69 -6.32
N GLN A 60 0.82 -13.87 -6.24
CA GLN A 60 1.96 -13.97 -7.16
C GLN A 60 3.10 -14.80 -6.56
N VAL A 61 3.22 -14.82 -5.23
CA VAL A 61 4.19 -15.65 -4.52
C VAL A 61 3.41 -16.54 -3.57
N SER A 62 3.51 -17.86 -3.73
CA SER A 62 2.82 -18.80 -2.84
C SER A 62 3.23 -18.58 -1.39
N PHE A 63 2.29 -18.67 -0.45
CA PHE A 63 2.60 -18.65 0.98
C PHE A 63 3.48 -19.85 1.42
N THR A 64 3.59 -20.89 0.60
CA THR A 64 4.50 -22.03 0.78
C THR A 64 5.73 -22.00 -0.14
N ASP A 65 6.05 -20.87 -0.77
CA ASP A 65 7.23 -20.76 -1.63
C ASP A 65 8.52 -21.07 -0.81
N PRO A 66 9.34 -22.05 -1.24
CA PRO A 66 10.49 -22.52 -0.47
C PRO A 66 11.65 -21.52 -0.39
N ASP A 67 11.62 -20.43 -1.16
CA ASP A 67 12.63 -19.38 -1.11
C ASP A 67 12.33 -18.31 -0.07
N ILE A 68 11.20 -18.38 0.62
CA ILE A 68 10.83 -17.46 1.71
C ILE A 68 10.50 -18.22 3.00
N VAL A 69 10.57 -17.51 4.11
CA VAL A 69 10.00 -17.93 5.40
C VAL A 69 9.06 -16.84 5.85
N ALA A 70 7.80 -17.19 6.07
CA ALA A 70 6.77 -16.28 6.51
C ALA A 70 6.20 -16.69 7.86
N GLU A 71 5.98 -15.71 8.74
CA GLU A 71 5.42 -15.92 10.07
C GLU A 71 4.62 -14.70 10.53
N TYR A 72 3.61 -14.93 11.35
CA TYR A 72 2.97 -13.84 12.08
C TYR A 72 3.70 -13.60 13.39
N ILE A 73 4.06 -12.34 13.65
CA ILE A 73 4.71 -11.92 14.89
C ILE A 73 3.88 -10.84 15.58
N ARG A 74 4.32 -10.44 16.78
CA ARG A 74 3.93 -9.18 17.42
C ARG A 74 5.16 -8.33 17.67
N TYR A 75 5.01 -7.02 17.55
CA TYR A 75 6.06 -6.06 17.88
C TYR A 75 5.50 -4.93 18.78
N PRO A 76 6.35 -4.35 19.64
CA PRO A 76 5.93 -3.29 20.55
C PRO A 76 5.69 -1.98 19.80
N SER A 77 4.57 -1.31 20.13
CA SER A 77 4.16 0.02 19.69
C SER A 77 3.60 0.79 20.89
N PRO A 78 4.47 1.27 21.79
CA PRO A 78 4.05 1.85 23.07
C PRO A 78 3.18 3.11 22.91
N ASP A 79 3.44 3.91 21.88
CA ASP A 79 2.67 5.12 21.56
C ASP A 79 1.48 4.85 20.62
N GLY A 80 1.30 3.60 20.18
CA GLY A 80 0.18 3.15 19.37
C GLY A 80 -0.73 2.22 20.15
N HIS A 81 -0.85 0.96 19.70
CA HIS A 81 -1.75 -0.04 20.29
C HIS A 81 -1.06 -1.06 21.21
N GLY A 82 0.13 -0.76 21.72
CA GLY A 82 0.86 -1.61 22.65
C GLY A 82 1.59 -2.75 21.94
N GLU A 83 0.89 -3.82 21.54
CA GLU A 83 1.47 -4.96 20.83
C GLU A 83 0.74 -5.21 19.51
N VAL A 84 1.41 -4.97 18.40
CA VAL A 84 0.81 -4.96 17.06
C VAL A 84 1.14 -6.26 16.34
N ARG A 85 0.12 -6.98 15.85
CA ARG A 85 0.32 -8.13 14.97
C ARG A 85 0.93 -7.68 13.64
N ALA A 86 1.84 -8.47 13.09
CA ALA A 86 2.39 -8.22 11.76
C ALA A 86 2.67 -9.53 11.02
N TYR A 87 2.68 -9.48 9.70
CA TYR A 87 3.18 -10.55 8.85
C TYR A 87 4.64 -10.25 8.46
N LEU A 88 5.56 -11.05 8.99
CA LEU A 88 7.00 -10.96 8.75
C LEU A 88 7.38 -12.00 7.70
N VAL A 89 8.06 -11.58 6.64
CA VAL A 89 8.56 -12.46 5.59
C VAL A 89 10.04 -12.18 5.34
N ARG A 90 10.84 -13.23 5.23
CA ARG A 90 12.29 -13.12 4.95
C ARG A 90 12.73 -14.11 3.88
N PRO A 91 13.83 -13.86 3.16
CA PRO A 91 14.39 -14.86 2.27
C PRO A 91 14.84 -16.10 3.06
N ALA A 92 14.58 -17.30 2.56
CA ALA A 92 14.90 -18.55 3.26
C ALA A 92 16.40 -18.88 3.24
N LYS A 93 17.11 -18.49 2.18
CA LYS A 93 18.47 -18.93 1.86
C LYS A 93 19.58 -17.94 2.23
N VAL A 94 19.26 -16.83 2.92
CA VAL A 94 20.27 -15.85 3.34
C VAL A 94 20.92 -16.26 4.67
N THR A 95 22.25 -16.21 4.73
CA THR A 95 23.05 -16.61 5.90
C THR A 95 23.44 -15.44 6.81
N GLY A 96 22.81 -14.28 6.63
CA GLY A 96 23.10 -13.06 7.39
C GLY A 96 21.96 -12.05 7.31
N ALA A 97 22.17 -10.90 7.95
CA ALA A 97 21.25 -9.78 7.92
C ALA A 97 21.13 -9.18 6.51
N VAL A 98 19.90 -8.89 6.07
CA VAL A 98 19.61 -8.18 4.81
C VAL A 98 18.77 -6.94 5.10
N PRO A 99 18.68 -5.95 4.20
CA PRO A 99 17.92 -4.75 4.52
C PRO A 99 16.42 -5.03 4.75
N GLY A 100 15.78 -4.20 5.57
CA GLY A 100 14.37 -4.32 5.93
C GLY A 100 13.47 -3.40 5.10
N VAL A 101 12.23 -3.81 4.87
CA VAL A 101 11.18 -3.00 4.23
C VAL A 101 9.89 -3.15 5.01
N VAL A 102 9.33 -2.03 5.49
CA VAL A 102 7.95 -2.01 6.00
C VAL A 102 6.99 -1.89 4.83
N VAL A 103 5.97 -2.75 4.77
CA VAL A 103 4.94 -2.77 3.73
C VAL A 103 3.61 -2.35 4.36
N VAL A 104 3.14 -1.15 4.02
CA VAL A 104 1.93 -0.57 4.63
C VAL A 104 0.70 -0.82 3.76
N HIS A 105 -0.34 -1.36 4.38
CA HIS A 105 -1.59 -1.71 3.71
C HIS A 105 -2.41 -0.49 3.26
N GLU A 106 -3.47 -0.77 2.50
CA GLU A 106 -4.47 0.21 2.08
C GLU A 106 -5.43 0.58 3.22
N ASN A 107 -6.59 1.17 2.93
CA ASN A 107 -7.56 1.65 3.92
C ASN A 107 -8.45 0.55 4.54
N ARG A 108 -8.00 -0.71 4.54
CA ARG A 108 -8.80 -1.89 4.91
C ARG A 108 -8.01 -3.01 5.58
N GLY A 109 -6.90 -2.66 6.22
CA GLY A 109 -6.08 -3.60 6.99
C GLY A 109 -5.20 -4.54 6.16
N LEU A 110 -4.56 -5.47 6.86
CA LEU A 110 -3.66 -6.49 6.31
C LEU A 110 -4.45 -7.60 5.61
N ASN A 111 -4.84 -7.36 4.36
CA ASN A 111 -5.54 -8.33 3.52
C ASN A 111 -4.53 -9.21 2.73
N PRO A 112 -5.01 -10.29 2.05
CA PRO A 112 -4.12 -11.22 1.35
C PRO A 112 -3.24 -10.60 0.26
N TYR A 113 -3.71 -9.53 -0.39
CA TYR A 113 -2.91 -8.79 -1.37
C TYR A 113 -1.65 -8.17 -0.72
N ILE A 114 -1.79 -7.54 0.44
CA ILE A 114 -0.65 -6.93 1.14
C ILE A 114 0.31 -8.00 1.68
N GLU A 115 -0.23 -9.12 2.18
CA GLU A 115 0.61 -10.26 2.56
C GLU A 115 1.39 -10.80 1.36
N ASP A 116 0.79 -10.86 0.16
CA ASP A 116 1.50 -11.26 -1.06
C ASP A 116 2.59 -10.25 -1.44
N VAL A 117 2.34 -8.94 -1.32
CA VAL A 117 3.39 -7.93 -1.54
C VAL A 117 4.55 -8.09 -0.55
N ALA A 118 4.28 -8.44 0.70
CA ALA A 118 5.35 -8.76 1.66
C ALA A 118 6.17 -9.98 1.19
N ARG A 119 5.53 -11.01 0.64
CA ARG A 119 6.22 -12.17 0.04
C ARG A 119 7.03 -11.78 -1.20
N ARG A 120 6.50 -10.94 -2.11
CA ARG A 120 7.25 -10.38 -3.25
C ARG A 120 8.48 -9.59 -2.79
N THR A 121 8.34 -8.84 -1.71
CA THR A 121 9.43 -8.04 -1.11
C THR A 121 10.53 -8.96 -0.56
N ALA A 122 10.15 -10.06 0.09
CA ALA A 122 11.10 -11.09 0.52
C ALA A 122 11.80 -11.80 -0.65
N LYS A 123 11.07 -12.15 -1.72
CA LYS A 123 11.67 -12.69 -2.95
C LYS A 123 12.66 -11.72 -3.61
N ALA A 124 12.48 -10.41 -3.42
CA ALA A 124 13.41 -9.40 -3.90
C ALA A 124 14.69 -9.25 -3.05
N GLY A 125 14.79 -9.97 -1.92
CA GLY A 125 15.99 -10.04 -1.07
C GLY A 125 15.94 -9.24 0.22
N PHE A 126 14.75 -8.75 0.63
CA PHE A 126 14.58 -7.92 1.83
C PHE A 126 13.85 -8.66 2.95
N VAL A 127 14.05 -8.27 4.20
CA VAL A 127 13.11 -8.64 5.27
C VAL A 127 11.90 -7.73 5.17
N ALA A 128 10.72 -8.30 4.92
CA ALA A 128 9.47 -7.56 4.80
C ALA A 128 8.67 -7.66 6.11
N LEU A 129 8.19 -6.53 6.62
CA LEU A 129 7.23 -6.50 7.73
C LEU A 129 5.97 -5.76 7.28
N ALA A 130 4.83 -6.44 7.30
CA ALA A 130 3.53 -5.85 7.02
C ALA A 130 2.69 -5.80 8.31
N PRO A 131 2.64 -4.66 9.02
CA PRO A 131 1.82 -4.53 10.23
C PRO A 131 0.33 -4.65 9.92
N ASP A 132 -0.40 -5.28 10.85
CA ASP A 132 -1.85 -5.33 10.83
C ASP A 132 -2.43 -4.13 11.58
N GLY A 133 -2.79 -3.09 10.84
CA GLY A 133 -3.43 -1.90 11.38
C GLY A 133 -4.81 -2.15 11.99
N LEU A 134 -5.40 -3.34 11.81
CA LEU A 134 -6.66 -3.75 12.45
C LEU A 134 -6.44 -4.64 13.67
N SER A 135 -5.19 -4.85 14.11
CA SER A 135 -4.83 -5.74 15.22
C SER A 135 -5.58 -5.41 16.52
N SER A 136 -5.88 -4.14 16.79
CA SER A 136 -6.60 -3.69 18.00
C SER A 136 -8.11 -3.98 17.98
N VAL A 137 -8.66 -4.32 16.80
CA VAL A 137 -10.09 -4.57 16.58
C VAL A 137 -10.35 -5.97 15.98
N GLY A 138 -9.40 -6.89 16.13
CA GLY A 138 -9.54 -8.31 15.75
C GLY A 138 -8.83 -8.72 14.46
N GLY A 139 -8.17 -7.80 13.77
CA GLY A 139 -7.48 -8.03 12.50
C GLY A 139 -8.39 -7.94 11.28
N TYR A 140 -7.87 -8.30 10.11
CA TYR A 140 -8.63 -8.28 8.87
C TYR A 140 -9.86 -9.22 8.94
N PRO A 141 -11.09 -8.71 8.71
CA PRO A 141 -12.33 -9.47 8.94
C PRO A 141 -12.70 -10.42 7.78
N GLY A 142 -11.82 -10.60 6.80
CA GLY A 142 -12.05 -11.45 5.62
C GLY A 142 -12.77 -10.75 4.46
N ASN A 143 -13.14 -9.48 4.59
CA ASN A 143 -13.67 -8.66 3.49
C ASN A 143 -13.31 -7.18 3.64
N ASP A 144 -13.12 -6.51 2.51
CA ASP A 144 -12.60 -5.15 2.43
C ASP A 144 -13.59 -4.08 2.90
N GLU A 145 -14.90 -4.32 2.80
CA GLU A 145 -15.93 -3.39 3.26
C GLU A 145 -15.91 -3.25 4.78
N GLN A 146 -15.96 -4.37 5.51
CA GLN A 146 -15.83 -4.36 6.97
C GLN A 146 -14.43 -3.92 7.41
N GLY A 147 -13.37 -4.31 6.69
CA GLY A 147 -12.01 -3.86 6.98
C GLY A 147 -11.88 -2.34 6.96
N ARG A 148 -12.51 -1.68 5.98
CA ARG A 148 -12.58 -0.22 5.89
C ARG A 148 -13.37 0.40 7.04
N GLU A 149 -14.54 -0.16 7.37
CA GLU A 149 -15.35 0.32 8.50
C GLU A 149 -14.62 0.19 9.84
N LEU A 150 -13.87 -0.90 10.04
CA LEU A 150 -13.04 -1.10 11.21
C LEU A 150 -11.91 -0.07 11.26
N GLN A 151 -11.17 0.13 10.17
CA GLN A 151 -10.05 1.07 10.13
C GLN A 151 -10.49 2.52 10.43
N GLN A 152 -11.67 2.92 9.97
CA GLN A 152 -12.23 4.26 10.24
C GLN A 152 -12.52 4.52 11.73
N LYS A 153 -12.69 3.46 12.54
CA LYS A 153 -12.94 3.57 13.99
C LYS A 153 -11.67 3.61 14.81
N ILE A 154 -10.51 3.36 14.20
CA ILE A 154 -9.22 3.34 14.87
C ILE A 154 -8.71 4.78 15.01
N ASP A 155 -8.12 5.08 16.16
CA ASP A 155 -7.46 6.37 16.37
C ASP A 155 -6.33 6.55 15.33
N PRO A 156 -6.39 7.59 14.48
CA PRO A 156 -5.47 7.73 13.36
C PRO A 156 -4.03 8.01 13.82
N GLN A 157 -3.85 8.62 15.00
CA GLN A 157 -2.52 8.89 15.54
C GLN A 157 -1.89 7.60 16.07
N LYS A 158 -2.63 6.78 16.81
CA LYS A 158 -2.15 5.48 17.28
C LYS A 158 -1.83 4.54 16.13
N LEU A 159 -2.70 4.50 15.12
CA LEU A 159 -2.45 3.69 13.92
C LEU A 159 -1.19 4.15 13.17
N MET A 160 -0.97 5.45 13.03
CA MET A 160 0.27 5.97 12.45
C MET A 160 1.51 5.57 13.28
N ASN A 161 1.41 5.68 14.60
CA ASN A 161 2.48 5.29 15.53
C ASN A 161 2.82 3.80 15.43
N ASP A 162 1.85 2.92 15.15
CA ASP A 162 2.13 1.50 14.90
C ASP A 162 3.08 1.31 13.71
N PHE A 163 2.88 2.05 12.61
CA PHE A 163 3.79 1.97 11.46
C PHE A 163 5.16 2.61 11.74
N PHE A 164 5.21 3.64 12.59
CA PHE A 164 6.50 4.21 13.03
C PHE A 164 7.29 3.19 13.84
N ALA A 165 6.63 2.53 14.80
CA ALA A 165 7.21 1.47 15.60
C ALA A 165 7.63 0.25 14.75
N ALA A 166 6.96 -0.03 13.63
CA ALA A 166 7.38 -1.09 12.71
C ALA A 166 8.73 -0.80 12.05
N VAL A 167 8.98 0.46 11.67
CA VAL A 167 10.27 0.90 11.11
C VAL A 167 11.35 0.76 12.17
N ASP A 168 11.10 1.26 13.39
CA ASP A 168 12.05 1.19 14.50
C ASP A 168 12.35 -0.27 14.89
N TYR A 169 11.33 -1.13 14.90
CA TYR A 169 11.48 -2.57 15.14
C TYR A 169 12.39 -3.22 14.11
N LEU A 170 12.19 -2.97 12.81
CA LEU A 170 13.08 -3.51 11.78
C LEU A 170 14.49 -2.94 11.89
N GLN A 171 14.66 -1.65 12.23
CA GLN A 171 15.98 -1.02 12.39
C GLN A 171 16.78 -1.65 13.55
N ALA A 172 16.09 -2.09 14.61
CA ALA A 172 16.70 -2.75 15.77
C ALA A 172 16.84 -4.28 15.63
N SER A 173 16.18 -4.89 14.64
CA SER A 173 16.13 -6.34 14.48
C SER A 173 17.46 -6.90 13.98
N LYS A 174 17.91 -8.01 14.59
CA LYS A 174 19.08 -8.79 14.12
C LYS A 174 18.86 -9.45 12.76
N LEU A 175 17.62 -9.51 12.28
CA LEU A 175 17.30 -10.00 10.94
C LEU A 175 17.72 -8.99 9.86
N THR A 176 17.86 -7.72 10.22
CA THR A 176 18.17 -6.66 9.26
C THR A 176 19.55 -6.06 9.45
N THR A 177 20.06 -5.40 8.41
CA THR A 177 21.31 -4.62 8.47
C THR A 177 21.15 -3.31 9.26
N GLY A 178 19.96 -3.04 9.81
CA GLY A 178 19.56 -1.75 10.37
C GLY A 178 19.14 -0.73 9.31
N LYS A 179 19.36 -0.99 8.01
CA LYS A 179 18.84 -0.18 6.90
C LYS A 179 17.41 -0.60 6.61
N VAL A 180 16.48 0.35 6.76
CA VAL A 180 15.05 0.10 6.57
C VAL A 180 14.45 1.10 5.58
N GLY A 181 13.79 0.56 4.57
CA GLY A 181 12.90 1.30 3.68
C GLY A 181 11.42 1.10 4.05
N ILE A 182 10.55 1.87 3.40
CA ILE A 182 9.10 1.72 3.53
C ILE A 182 8.43 1.83 2.16
N THR A 183 7.45 0.98 1.90
CA THR A 183 6.52 1.13 0.78
C THR A 183 5.09 0.93 1.26
N GLY A 184 4.14 1.49 0.54
CA GLY A 184 2.74 1.38 0.91
C GLY A 184 1.82 1.93 -0.15
N PHE A 185 0.57 1.49 -0.09
CA PHE A 185 -0.41 1.67 -1.16
C PHE A 185 -1.62 2.44 -0.65
N CYS A 186 -2.13 3.42 -1.41
CA CYS A 186 -3.27 4.24 -1.01
C CYS A 186 -2.99 4.94 0.34
N TYR A 187 -3.72 4.57 1.40
CA TYR A 187 -3.44 4.96 2.78
C TYR A 187 -1.96 4.76 3.15
N GLY A 188 -1.39 3.59 2.81
CA GLY A 188 0.01 3.27 3.08
C GLY A 188 1.01 4.17 2.35
N GLY A 189 0.65 4.71 1.18
CA GLY A 189 1.47 5.72 0.50
C GLY A 189 1.49 7.04 1.28
N GLY A 190 0.38 7.40 1.91
CA GLY A 190 0.33 8.50 2.88
C GLY A 190 1.21 8.26 4.10
N VAL A 191 1.19 7.05 4.65
CA VAL A 191 2.06 6.64 5.76
C VAL A 191 3.54 6.73 5.38
N CYS A 192 3.93 6.31 4.17
CA CYS A 192 5.32 6.45 3.69
C CYS A 192 5.80 7.91 3.76
N ASN A 193 4.97 8.86 3.32
CA ASN A 193 5.28 10.29 3.37
C ASN A 193 5.38 10.79 4.82
N ALA A 194 4.45 10.39 5.70
CA ALA A 194 4.47 10.76 7.11
C ALA A 194 5.71 10.23 7.85
N VAL A 195 6.07 8.95 7.65
CA VAL A 195 7.28 8.33 8.18
C VAL A 195 8.52 9.07 7.67
N SER A 196 8.56 9.43 6.39
CA SER A 196 9.70 10.15 5.80
C SER A 196 9.95 11.52 6.43
N VAL A 197 8.90 12.21 6.88
CA VAL A 197 8.98 13.46 7.63
C VAL A 197 9.44 13.22 9.08
N ALA A 198 8.96 12.15 9.70
CA ALA A 198 9.15 11.88 11.12
C ALA A 198 10.49 11.20 11.45
N ASN A 199 10.97 10.31 10.58
CA ASN A 199 12.13 9.45 10.84
C ASN A 199 13.33 9.83 9.95
N PRO A 200 14.30 10.61 10.46
CA PRO A 200 15.48 11.00 9.68
C PRO A 200 16.45 9.84 9.40
N LYS A 201 16.26 8.67 10.02
CA LYS A 201 17.07 7.45 9.79
C LYS A 201 16.47 6.53 8.74
N LEU A 202 15.26 6.82 8.24
CA LEU A 202 14.65 6.05 7.16
C LEU A 202 15.54 6.09 5.92
N ALA A 203 15.85 4.93 5.36
CA ALA A 203 16.84 4.82 4.30
C ALA A 203 16.25 5.02 2.89
N ALA A 204 14.97 4.74 2.68
CA ALA A 204 14.23 5.06 1.46
C ALA A 204 12.71 4.95 1.68
N ALA A 205 11.91 5.68 0.88
CA ALA A 205 10.46 5.56 0.89
C ALA A 205 9.88 5.49 -0.54
N VAL A 206 8.89 4.61 -0.72
CA VAL A 206 8.25 4.37 -2.02
C VAL A 206 6.73 4.38 -1.89
N PRO A 207 6.10 5.58 -1.82
CA PRO A 207 4.65 5.72 -1.81
C PRO A 207 3.99 5.40 -3.16
N PHE A 208 2.95 4.57 -3.12
CA PHE A 208 2.05 4.31 -4.25
C PHE A 208 0.73 5.05 -4.06
N TYR A 209 0.41 5.96 -5.00
CA TYR A 209 -0.85 6.70 -5.11
C TYR A 209 -1.40 7.12 -3.73
N GLY A 210 -0.52 7.73 -2.92
CA GLY A 210 -0.83 8.10 -1.55
C GLY A 210 -0.76 9.61 -1.33
N ARG A 211 -1.49 10.08 -0.32
CA ARG A 211 -1.51 11.50 0.06
C ARG A 211 -0.10 12.00 0.37
N GLN A 212 0.27 13.17 -0.15
CA GLN A 212 1.56 13.80 0.10
C GLN A 212 1.64 14.35 1.53
N ALA A 213 2.87 14.51 2.03
CA ALA A 213 3.09 15.27 3.25
C ALA A 213 2.82 16.77 3.02
N LYS A 214 2.68 17.52 4.11
CA LYS A 214 2.52 18.97 4.01
C LYS A 214 3.81 19.61 3.47
N PRO A 215 3.74 20.57 2.54
CA PRO A 215 4.93 21.23 1.98
C PRO A 215 5.88 21.81 3.03
N GLU A 216 5.35 22.38 4.12
CA GLU A 216 6.14 22.94 5.22
C GLU A 216 6.98 21.91 5.98
N ASP A 217 6.59 20.64 5.94
CA ASP A 217 7.31 19.54 6.60
C ASP A 217 8.44 18.96 5.74
N VAL A 218 8.51 19.30 4.45
CA VAL A 218 9.44 18.70 3.49
C VAL A 218 10.90 18.85 3.93
N ALA A 219 11.27 19.98 4.52
CA ALA A 219 12.66 20.22 4.95
C ALA A 219 13.20 19.13 5.90
N ARG A 220 12.31 18.49 6.68
CA ARG A 220 12.63 17.43 7.64
C ARG A 220 12.99 16.10 6.98
N ILE A 221 12.51 15.86 5.75
CA ILE A 221 12.71 14.60 5.03
C ILE A 221 14.20 14.40 4.72
N LYS A 222 14.72 13.22 5.08
CA LYS A 222 16.09 12.79 4.75
C LYS A 222 16.12 11.62 3.76
N ALA A 223 15.11 10.77 3.79
CA ALA A 223 15.03 9.61 2.92
C ALA A 223 14.85 10.00 1.43
N PRO A 224 15.52 9.30 0.50
CA PRO A 224 15.22 9.38 -0.92
C PRO A 224 13.82 8.79 -1.21
N LEU A 225 13.03 9.50 -2.02
CA LEU A 225 11.63 9.19 -2.29
C LEU A 225 11.37 8.74 -3.75
N LEU A 226 10.63 7.66 -3.95
CA LEU A 226 10.13 7.23 -5.26
C LEU A 226 8.60 7.25 -5.27
N PHE A 227 8.00 8.16 -6.05
CA PHE A 227 6.55 8.29 -6.15
C PHE A 227 5.99 7.55 -7.36
N ASN A 228 4.94 6.76 -7.14
CA ASN A 228 4.19 6.07 -8.19
C ASN A 228 2.74 6.56 -8.22
N PHE A 229 2.33 7.27 -9.27
CA PHE A 229 1.01 7.89 -9.41
C PHE A 229 0.19 7.24 -10.53
N ALA A 230 -1.11 7.10 -10.29
CA ALA A 230 -2.04 6.78 -11.37
C ALA A 230 -2.36 8.04 -12.18
N GLU A 231 -2.56 7.93 -13.50
CA GLU A 231 -2.93 9.09 -14.32
C GLU A 231 -4.30 9.66 -13.92
N THR A 232 -5.30 8.80 -13.72
CA THR A 232 -6.69 9.19 -13.43
C THR A 232 -6.98 9.23 -11.92
N ASP A 233 -6.08 9.84 -11.14
CA ASP A 233 -6.26 10.05 -9.69
C ASP A 233 -6.12 11.53 -9.30
N PRO A 234 -7.13 12.37 -9.57
CA PRO A 234 -7.05 13.81 -9.29
C PRO A 234 -6.94 14.12 -7.80
N ASN A 235 -7.38 13.22 -6.91
CA ASN A 235 -7.33 13.45 -5.46
C ASN A 235 -5.88 13.44 -4.95
N VAL A 236 -5.04 12.55 -5.49
CA VAL A 236 -3.62 12.48 -5.16
C VAL A 236 -2.80 13.40 -6.06
N ASN A 237 -3.11 13.46 -7.35
CA ASN A 237 -2.34 14.25 -8.32
C ASN A 237 -2.52 15.76 -8.11
N GLY A 238 -3.70 16.20 -7.65
CA GLY A 238 -3.99 17.62 -7.41
C GLY A 238 -3.09 18.26 -6.35
N THR A 239 -2.58 17.47 -5.41
CA THR A 239 -1.68 17.93 -4.33
C THR A 239 -0.20 17.76 -4.66
N TRP A 240 0.15 17.06 -5.75
CA TRP A 240 1.54 16.84 -6.16
C TRP A 240 2.30 18.13 -6.51
N PRO A 241 1.77 19.10 -7.28
CA PRO A 241 2.56 20.27 -7.71
C PRO A 241 3.15 21.08 -6.56
N ALA A 242 2.38 21.31 -5.49
CA ALA A 242 2.85 22.04 -4.31
C ALA A 242 3.92 21.26 -3.54
N TYR A 243 3.76 19.94 -3.46
CA TYR A 243 4.71 19.07 -2.79
C TYR A 243 6.02 18.95 -3.58
N GLU A 244 5.95 18.80 -4.90
CA GLU A 244 7.13 18.75 -5.77
C GLU A 244 7.92 20.06 -5.72
N ALA A 245 7.25 21.21 -5.72
CA ALA A 245 7.90 22.50 -5.56
C ALA A 245 8.69 22.60 -4.24
N ALA A 246 8.12 22.10 -3.13
CA ALA A 246 8.81 22.05 -1.86
C ALA A 246 9.98 21.04 -1.83
N LEU A 247 9.84 19.87 -2.48
CA LEU A 247 10.93 18.90 -2.64
C LEU A 247 12.11 19.50 -3.40
N LYS A 248 11.84 20.18 -4.53
CA LYS A 248 12.86 20.89 -5.34
C LYS A 248 13.53 22.01 -4.53
N ALA A 249 12.74 22.86 -3.88
CA ALA A 249 13.24 23.99 -3.09
C ALA A 249 14.14 23.53 -1.94
N ALA A 250 13.83 22.39 -1.31
CA ALA A 250 14.61 21.82 -0.22
C ALA A 250 15.71 20.86 -0.68
N GLY A 251 15.98 20.75 -1.99
CA GLY A 251 17.03 19.92 -2.57
C GLY A 251 16.90 18.42 -2.24
N LYS A 252 15.68 17.90 -2.19
CA LYS A 252 15.43 16.49 -1.84
C LYS A 252 15.71 15.56 -3.03
N THR A 253 16.26 14.38 -2.73
CA THR A 253 16.40 13.30 -3.72
C THR A 253 15.05 12.63 -3.91
N TYR A 254 14.49 12.73 -5.12
CA TYR A 254 13.28 11.99 -5.45
C TYR A 254 13.16 11.68 -6.94
N GLU A 255 12.38 10.66 -7.25
CA GLU A 255 11.84 10.38 -8.58
C GLU A 255 10.32 10.27 -8.50
N ALA A 256 9.61 10.64 -9.56
CA ALA A 256 8.15 10.55 -9.63
C ALA A 256 7.69 10.09 -11.00
N TYR A 257 6.78 9.12 -11.03
CA TYR A 257 6.24 8.55 -12.25
C TYR A 257 4.72 8.56 -12.24
N ILE A 258 4.11 9.07 -13.31
CA ILE A 258 2.67 8.97 -13.57
C ILE A 258 2.48 7.89 -14.63
N TYR A 259 1.70 6.86 -14.31
CA TYR A 259 1.48 5.71 -15.19
C TYR A 259 0.24 5.94 -16.07
N PRO A 260 0.38 5.97 -17.42
CA PRO A 260 -0.73 6.31 -18.32
C PRO A 260 -1.81 5.24 -18.33
N ASN A 261 -3.07 5.66 -18.49
CA ASN A 261 -4.27 4.82 -18.52
C ASN A 261 -4.50 3.98 -17.24
N THR A 262 -3.99 4.44 -16.11
CA THR A 262 -4.14 3.74 -14.83
C THR A 262 -5.01 4.53 -13.86
N ASN A 263 -5.75 3.79 -13.03
CA ASN A 263 -6.56 4.32 -11.93
C ASN A 263 -5.87 4.11 -10.59
N HIS A 264 -6.35 4.80 -9.54
CA HIS A 264 -5.93 4.54 -8.18
C HIS A 264 -6.03 3.05 -7.83
N GLY A 265 -4.98 2.48 -7.23
CA GLY A 265 -4.94 1.05 -6.94
C GLY A 265 -4.46 0.16 -8.10
N PHE A 266 -3.81 0.71 -9.13
CA PHE A 266 -3.37 -0.06 -10.31
C PHE A 266 -2.41 -1.22 -10.01
N HIS A 267 -1.73 -1.21 -8.86
CA HIS A 267 -0.86 -2.29 -8.43
C HIS A 267 -1.63 -3.45 -7.78
N ASN A 268 -2.86 -3.22 -7.32
CA ASN A 268 -3.64 -4.22 -6.60
C ASN A 268 -4.30 -5.24 -7.55
N ASP A 269 -3.61 -6.37 -7.70
CA ASP A 269 -4.00 -7.54 -8.49
C ASP A 269 -5.14 -8.38 -7.91
N SER A 270 -5.77 -7.99 -6.81
CA SER A 270 -7.09 -8.54 -6.44
C SER A 270 -8.25 -7.84 -7.16
N THR A 271 -8.04 -6.67 -7.77
CA THR A 271 -9.14 -5.84 -8.29
C THR A 271 -9.07 -5.65 -9.80
N PRO A 272 -10.18 -5.27 -10.47
CA PRO A 272 -10.14 -4.95 -11.90
C PRO A 272 -9.37 -3.68 -12.24
N ARG A 273 -9.05 -2.82 -11.26
CA ARG A 273 -8.19 -1.64 -11.48
C ARG A 273 -6.74 -2.01 -11.76
N TYR A 274 -6.35 -3.25 -11.51
CA TYR A 274 -5.03 -3.77 -11.80
C TYR A 274 -4.63 -3.51 -13.25
N ASP A 275 -3.47 -2.89 -13.44
CA ASP A 275 -2.80 -2.81 -14.73
C ASP A 275 -1.45 -3.52 -14.62
N GLU A 276 -1.36 -4.72 -15.21
CA GLU A 276 -0.18 -5.59 -15.08
C GLU A 276 1.12 -4.90 -15.51
N LYS A 277 1.08 -4.13 -16.61
CA LYS A 277 2.27 -3.48 -17.16
C LYS A 277 2.75 -2.37 -16.24
N ALA A 278 1.84 -1.51 -15.78
CA ALA A 278 2.17 -0.44 -14.86
C ALA A 278 2.58 -0.98 -13.49
N ALA A 279 1.87 -1.98 -12.96
CA ALA A 279 2.17 -2.63 -11.70
C ALA A 279 3.58 -3.25 -11.71
N LYS A 280 3.90 -4.03 -12.75
CA LYS A 280 5.23 -4.63 -12.91
C LYS A 280 6.32 -3.57 -13.01
N LEU A 281 6.13 -2.56 -13.86
CA LEU A 281 7.13 -1.49 -14.03
C LEU A 281 7.36 -0.71 -12.73
N ALA A 282 6.29 -0.36 -12.02
CA ALA A 282 6.38 0.33 -10.73
C ALA A 282 7.07 -0.53 -9.67
N TRP A 283 6.79 -1.83 -9.65
CA TRP A 283 7.45 -2.76 -8.73
C TRP A 283 8.94 -2.96 -9.05
N ASP A 284 9.31 -3.09 -10.33
CA ASP A 284 10.70 -3.19 -10.77
C ASP A 284 11.49 -1.94 -10.34
N ARG A 285 10.92 -0.74 -10.52
CA ARG A 285 11.49 0.53 -10.03
C ARG A 285 11.61 0.56 -8.50
N THR A 286 10.60 0.08 -7.80
CA THR A 286 10.59 -0.01 -6.32
C THR A 286 11.73 -0.88 -5.80
N VAL A 287 11.89 -2.07 -6.38
CA VAL A 287 12.99 -2.99 -6.02
C VAL A 287 14.34 -2.37 -6.35
N ALA A 288 14.49 -1.73 -7.51
CA ALA A 288 15.72 -1.04 -7.89
C ALA A 288 16.07 0.10 -6.91
N TRP A 289 15.08 0.91 -6.52
CA TRP A 289 15.24 1.98 -5.55
C TRP A 289 15.72 1.47 -4.20
N PHE A 290 15.11 0.39 -3.69
CA PHE A 290 15.55 -0.21 -2.44
C PHE A 290 16.94 -0.84 -2.55
N LYS A 291 17.26 -1.52 -3.65
CA LYS A 291 18.62 -2.06 -3.86
C LYS A 291 19.67 -0.96 -3.90
N GLN A 292 19.35 0.22 -4.44
CA GLN A 292 20.26 1.35 -4.49
C GLN A 292 20.45 2.02 -3.11
N HIS A 293 19.39 2.16 -2.33
CA HIS A 293 19.41 2.99 -1.11
C HIS A 293 19.48 2.22 0.21
N LEU A 294 19.22 0.92 0.20
CA LEU A 294 19.28 0.07 1.38
C LEU A 294 20.52 -0.83 1.44
N ALA A 295 21.31 -0.90 0.37
CA ALA A 295 22.56 -1.68 0.30
C ALA A 295 23.66 -1.15 1.22
#